data_AF-A0A967N8Z8-F1
#
_entry.id   AF-A0A967N8Z8-F1
#
_cell.length_a   1.000
_cell.length_b   1.000
_cell.length_c   1.000
_cell.angle_alpha   90.00
_cell.angle_beta   90.00
_cell.angle_gamma   90.00
#
_symmetry.space_group_name_H-M   'P 1'
#
loop_
_entity.id
_entity.type
_entity.pdbx_description
1 polymer ?
#
loop_
_entity_poly.entity_id
_entity_poly.type
_entity_poly.pdbx_seq_one_letter_code
_entity_poly.pdbx_strand_id
1 'polypeptide(L)'
;GQFLLFLLVGVGLWAFYGGGVFERPDEIFARFIVDELPPGVTGLLIAGIFAAAMSSLSSSINSLASATAYDFWAPLRGVDDDARVLRAGKAFTLLWAGLLIAGAILFIPLSRGTAAVEVALGVASMVYGGLLGAFFLAVISRRADQRGAIMGITVGIASVVLIWLFARTAVAWPWFVLIGTTVTLVAGWAGSGRGAGSDPSAGVPGARAGAGSGAR
;
A
#
# COMPACT_ATOMS: atom_id res chain seq x y z
N GLY A 1 -25.83 3.34 7.06
CA GLY A 1 -26.03 4.76 6.65
C GLY A 1 -25.37 5.05 5.32
N GLN A 2 -24.03 5.14 5.31
CA GLN A 2 -23.23 5.52 4.14
C GLN A 2 -23.53 4.72 2.85
N PHE A 3 -23.61 3.38 2.93
CA PHE A 3 -23.93 2.55 1.77
C PHE A 3 -25.31 2.83 1.16
N LEU A 4 -26.32 3.09 2.00
CA LEU A 4 -27.66 3.41 1.55
C LEU A 4 -27.70 4.77 0.83
N LEU A 5 -26.97 5.76 1.36
CA LEU A 5 -26.83 7.07 0.73
C LEU A 5 -26.17 6.97 -0.64
N PHE A 6 -25.06 6.22 -0.77
CA PHE A 6 -24.41 6.00 -2.06
C PHE A 6 -25.31 5.26 -3.06
N LEU A 7 -26.06 4.26 -2.60
CA LEU A 7 -27.01 3.53 -3.44
C LEU A 7 -28.13 4.44 -3.94
N LEU A 8 -28.72 5.27 -3.05
CA LEU A 8 -29.77 6.22 -3.42
C LEU A 8 -29.28 7.27 -4.43
N VAL A 9 -28.08 7.83 -4.20
CA VAL A 9 -27.47 8.78 -5.13
C VAL A 9 -27.19 8.11 -6.49
N GLY A 10 -26.64 6.90 -6.49
CA GLY A 10 -26.37 6.14 -7.71
C GLY A 10 -27.63 5.83 -8.51
N VAL A 11 -28.70 5.36 -7.84
CA VAL A 11 -30.01 5.12 -8.48
C VAL A 11 -30.63 6.43 -8.99
N GLY A 12 -30.50 7.52 -8.23
CA GLY A 12 -30.97 8.85 -8.64
C GLY A 12 -30.29 9.36 -9.91
N LEU A 13 -28.96 9.23 -10.00
CA LEU A 13 -28.20 9.58 -11.20
C LEU A 13 -28.55 8.68 -12.39
N TRP A 14 -28.71 7.37 -12.14
CA TRP A 14 -29.13 6.43 -13.19
C TRP A 14 -30.51 6.78 -13.76
N ALA A 15 -31.46 7.14 -12.89
CA ALA A 15 -32.79 7.60 -13.31
C ALA A 15 -32.73 8.94 -14.06
N PHE A 16 -31.89 9.88 -13.61
CA PHE A 16 -31.71 11.19 -14.24
C PHE A 16 -31.14 11.09 -15.66
N TYR A 17 -30.13 10.23 -15.87
CA TYR A 17 -29.53 9.99 -17.19
C TYR A 17 -30.28 8.95 -18.04
N GLY A 18 -31.51 8.55 -17.65
CA GLY A 18 -32.37 7.67 -18.42
C GLY A 18 -31.80 6.26 -18.65
N GLY A 19 -30.93 5.78 -17.74
CA GLY A 19 -30.29 4.47 -17.86
C GLY A 19 -29.19 4.39 -18.92
N GLY A 20 -28.62 5.53 -19.36
CA GLY A 20 -27.50 5.56 -20.29
C GLY A 20 -26.28 4.77 -19.79
N VAL A 21 -25.66 4.01 -20.68
CA VAL A 21 -24.41 3.28 -20.39
C VAL A 21 -23.23 4.22 -20.63
N PHE A 22 -22.49 4.53 -19.57
CA PHE A 22 -21.29 5.35 -19.65
C PHE A 22 -20.06 4.47 -19.83
N GLU A 23 -19.13 4.88 -20.70
CA GLU A 23 -17.83 4.19 -20.87
C GLU A 23 -17.01 4.18 -19.57
N ARG A 24 -17.19 5.20 -18.72
CA ARG A 24 -16.50 5.36 -17.44
C ARG A 24 -17.50 5.68 -16.33
N PRO A 25 -17.87 4.69 -15.51
CA PRO A 25 -18.82 4.89 -14.41
C PRO A 25 -18.37 5.95 -13.40
N ASP A 26 -17.05 6.09 -13.19
CA ASP A 26 -16.46 7.02 -12.22
C ASP A 26 -16.62 8.50 -12.61
N GLU A 27 -16.90 8.80 -13.88
CA GLU A 27 -17.03 10.18 -14.38
C GLU A 27 -18.45 10.74 -14.25
N ILE A 28 -19.46 9.88 -14.06
CA ILE A 28 -20.89 10.27 -14.03
C ILE A 28 -21.15 11.33 -12.96
N PHE A 29 -20.60 11.11 -11.77
CA PHE A 29 -20.80 12.02 -10.64
C PHE A 29 -20.12 13.37 -10.86
N ALA A 30 -18.90 13.36 -11.40
CA ALA A 30 -18.16 14.59 -11.72
C ALA A 30 -18.88 15.38 -12.82
N ARG A 31 -19.40 14.70 -13.84
CA ARG A 31 -20.16 15.32 -14.93
C ARG A 31 -21.43 15.98 -14.44
N PHE A 32 -22.21 15.31 -13.58
CA PHE A 32 -23.40 15.89 -12.95
C PHE A 32 -23.06 17.17 -12.17
N ILE A 33 -21.95 17.18 -11.44
CA ILE A 33 -21.53 18.36 -10.66
C ILE A 33 -21.20 19.55 -11.57
N VAL A 34 -20.56 19.31 -12.71
CA VAL A 34 -20.10 20.36 -13.62
C VAL A 34 -21.25 20.87 -14.50
N ASP A 35 -22.07 19.96 -15.04
CA ASP A 35 -23.04 20.29 -16.08
C ASP A 35 -24.40 20.72 -15.52
N GLU A 36 -24.81 20.22 -14.35
CA GLU A 36 -26.20 20.36 -13.85
C GLU A 36 -26.35 21.31 -12.64
N LEU A 37 -25.27 21.62 -11.94
CA LEU A 37 -25.32 22.47 -10.74
C LEU A 37 -25.14 23.96 -11.06
N PRO A 38 -25.74 24.87 -10.26
CA PRO A 38 -25.56 26.30 -10.44
C PRO A 38 -24.11 26.74 -10.25
N PRO A 39 -23.67 27.78 -10.99
CA PRO A 39 -22.36 28.38 -10.78
C PRO A 39 -22.24 28.91 -9.34
N GLY A 40 -21.11 28.62 -8.70
CA GLY A 40 -20.88 28.87 -7.26
C GLY A 40 -20.87 27.59 -6.43
N VAL A 41 -21.94 26.78 -6.52
CA VAL A 41 -21.99 25.48 -5.81
C VAL A 41 -21.02 24.49 -6.43
N THR A 42 -20.98 24.42 -7.76
CA THR A 42 -19.99 23.61 -8.50
C THR A 42 -18.55 23.96 -8.10
N GLY A 43 -18.23 25.26 -8.01
CA GLY A 43 -16.91 25.73 -7.60
C GLY A 43 -16.55 25.33 -6.18
N LEU A 44 -17.49 25.45 -5.25
CA LEU A 44 -17.31 25.03 -3.85
C LEU A 44 -17.06 23.52 -3.74
N LEU A 45 -17.84 22.70 -4.46
CA LEU A 45 -17.70 21.25 -4.46
C LEU A 45 -16.36 20.81 -5.05
N ILE A 46 -15.98 21.37 -6.21
CA ILE A 46 -14.69 21.07 -6.85
C ILE A 46 -13.54 21.46 -5.92
N ALA A 47 -13.58 22.64 -5.30
CA ALA A 47 -12.58 23.06 -4.33
C ALA A 47 -12.49 22.11 -3.14
N GLY A 48 -13.62 21.66 -2.60
CA GLY A 48 -13.68 20.67 -1.52
C GLY A 48 -13.08 19.32 -1.91
N ILE A 49 -13.38 18.82 -3.11
CA ILE A 49 -12.82 17.57 -3.63
C ILE A 49 -11.30 17.69 -3.77
N PHE A 50 -10.80 18.78 -4.35
CA PHE A 50 -9.37 19.02 -4.47
C PHE A 50 -8.69 19.14 -3.10
N ALA A 51 -9.30 19.83 -2.14
CA ALA A 51 -8.77 19.93 -0.78
C ALA A 51 -8.67 18.55 -0.10
N ALA A 52 -9.71 17.71 -0.22
CA ALA A 52 -9.70 16.35 0.30
C ALA A 52 -8.65 15.45 -0.37
N ALA A 53 -8.53 15.54 -1.71
CA ALA A 53 -7.53 14.80 -2.48
C ALA A 53 -6.09 15.24 -2.11
N MET A 54 -5.85 16.54 -2.00
CA MET A 54 -4.54 17.09 -1.60
C MET A 54 -4.15 16.68 -0.17
N SER A 55 -5.11 16.61 0.75
CA SER A 55 -4.85 16.14 2.12
C SER A 55 -4.35 14.68 2.13
N SER A 56 -5.05 13.80 1.42
CA SER A 56 -4.68 12.38 1.30
C SER A 56 -3.34 12.19 0.58
N LEU A 57 -3.11 12.98 -0.48
CA LEU A 57 -1.86 12.95 -1.25
C LEU A 57 -0.67 13.44 -0.40
N SER A 58 -0.84 14.55 0.32
CA SER A 58 0.18 15.09 1.22
C SER A 58 0.55 14.09 2.31
N SER A 59 -0.46 13.47 2.94
CA SER A 59 -0.23 12.40 3.93
C SER A 59 0.55 11.24 3.34
N SER A 60 0.21 10.79 2.13
CA SER A 60 0.88 9.67 1.46
C SER A 60 2.34 9.99 1.14
N ILE A 61 2.62 11.17 0.57
CA ILE A 61 3.98 11.63 0.27
C ILE A 61 4.79 11.76 1.55
N ASN A 62 4.20 12.32 2.61
CA ASN A 62 4.89 12.48 3.90
C ASN A 62 5.25 11.13 4.52
N SER A 63 4.33 10.16 4.53
CA SER A 63 4.60 8.81 5.03
C SER A 63 5.70 8.11 4.23
N LEU A 64 5.68 8.20 2.90
CA LEU A 64 6.72 7.62 2.04
C LEU A 64 8.09 8.27 2.29
N ALA A 65 8.12 9.61 2.41
CA ALA A 65 9.34 10.35 2.70
C ALA A 65 9.91 10.00 4.08
N SER A 66 9.07 9.93 5.11
CA SER A 66 9.47 9.52 6.46
C SER A 66 9.97 8.08 6.49
N ALA A 67 9.24 7.12 5.91
CA ALA A 67 9.69 5.73 5.86
C ALA A 67 11.02 5.61 5.11
N THR A 68 11.19 6.31 3.99
CA THR A 68 12.46 6.32 3.24
C THR A 68 13.60 6.93 4.07
N ALA A 69 13.34 8.02 4.79
CA ALA A 69 14.35 8.71 5.59
C ALA A 69 14.77 7.90 6.82
N TYR A 70 13.81 7.43 7.60
CA TYR A 70 14.06 6.77 8.89
C TYR A 70 14.33 5.27 8.77
N ASP A 71 13.64 4.55 7.87
CA ASP A 71 13.76 3.08 7.80
C ASP A 71 14.89 2.64 6.86
N PHE A 72 15.21 3.45 5.85
CA PHE A 72 16.24 3.11 4.85
C PHE A 72 17.45 4.02 4.91
N TRP A 73 17.28 5.33 4.73
CA TRP A 73 18.42 6.24 4.56
C TRP A 73 19.27 6.40 5.82
N ALA A 74 18.65 6.63 6.98
CA ALA A 74 19.36 6.85 8.24
C ALA A 74 20.17 5.62 8.70
N PRO A 75 19.62 4.39 8.70
CA PRO A 75 20.38 3.19 9.04
C PRO A 75 21.51 2.89 8.04
N LEU A 76 21.28 3.07 6.74
CA LEU A 76 22.31 2.81 5.71
C LEU A 76 23.48 3.81 5.79
N ARG A 77 23.23 5.03 6.26
CA ARG A 77 24.24 6.09 6.39
C ARG A 77 24.82 6.22 7.81
N GLY A 78 24.30 5.46 8.78
CA GLY A 78 24.68 5.58 10.19
C GLY A 78 24.44 6.98 10.74
N VAL A 79 23.31 7.60 10.38
CA VAL A 79 22.97 8.97 10.78
C VAL A 79 21.94 8.92 11.90
N ASP A 80 22.36 9.32 13.10
CA ASP A 80 21.49 9.39 14.28
C ASP A 80 21.00 10.82 14.59
N ASP A 81 21.37 11.81 13.77
CA ASP A 81 20.97 13.21 13.95
C ASP A 81 19.60 13.50 13.30
N ASP A 82 18.59 13.71 14.14
CA ASP A 82 17.21 14.05 13.73
C ASP A 82 17.15 15.26 12.78
N ALA A 83 17.99 16.27 12.98
CA ALA A 83 17.99 17.46 12.12
C ALA A 83 18.49 17.15 10.70
N ARG A 84 19.38 16.15 10.57
CA ARG A 84 19.87 15.68 9.28
C ARG A 84 18.88 14.73 8.61
N VAL A 85 18.23 13.85 9.38
CA VAL A 85 17.16 12.98 8.88
C VAL A 85 15.96 13.80 8.40
N LEU A 86 15.57 14.86 9.12
CA LEU A 86 14.50 15.77 8.71
C LEU A 86 14.82 16.49 7.39
N ARG A 87 16.08 16.96 7.22
CA ARG A 87 16.52 17.57 5.97
C ARG A 87 16.48 16.58 4.81
N ALA A 88 16.91 15.35 5.03
CA ALA A 88 16.80 14.27 4.05
C ALA A 88 15.32 13.95 3.74
N GLY A 89 14.46 13.90 4.76
CA GLY A 89 13.01 13.72 4.62
C GLY A 89 12.39 14.76 3.69
N LYS A 90 12.72 16.05 3.84
CA LYS A 90 12.26 17.11 2.92
C LYS A 90 12.72 16.89 1.47
N ALA A 91 13.93 16.39 1.26
CA ALA A 91 14.42 16.04 -0.07
C ALA A 91 13.67 14.81 -0.64
N PHE A 92 13.39 13.81 0.19
CA PHE A 92 12.60 12.64 -0.20
C PHE A 92 11.14 13.00 -0.50
N THR A 93 10.55 13.99 0.18
CA THR A 93 9.22 14.53 -0.18
C THR A 93 9.20 15.02 -1.63
N LEU A 94 10.22 15.79 -2.05
CA LEU A 94 10.32 16.27 -3.43
C LEU A 94 10.53 15.12 -4.41
N LEU A 95 11.37 14.15 -4.06
CA LEU A 95 11.61 12.95 -4.86
C LEU A 95 10.32 12.16 -5.08
N TRP A 96 9.59 11.85 -4.00
CA TRP A 96 8.34 11.09 -4.08
C TRP A 96 7.25 11.87 -4.79
N ALA A 97 7.14 13.19 -4.58
CA ALA A 97 6.21 14.03 -5.35
C ALA A 97 6.50 13.94 -6.86
N GLY A 98 7.77 14.06 -7.27
CA GLY A 98 8.17 13.91 -8.67
C GLY A 98 7.89 12.52 -9.22
N LEU A 99 8.19 11.47 -8.44
CA LEU A 99 7.95 10.07 -8.83
C LEU A 99 6.45 9.78 -9.02
N LEU A 100 5.60 10.27 -8.12
CA LEU A 100 4.15 10.10 -8.21
C LEU A 100 3.56 10.86 -9.41
N ILE A 101 4.04 12.07 -9.70
CA ILE A 101 3.64 12.83 -10.90
C ILE A 101 4.06 12.09 -12.17
N ALA A 102 5.31 11.62 -12.24
CA ALA A 102 5.80 10.84 -13.37
C ALA A 102 5.01 9.53 -13.54
N GLY A 103 4.73 8.83 -12.44
CA GLY A 103 3.90 7.64 -12.42
C GLY A 103 2.49 7.91 -12.93
N ALA A 104 1.85 8.99 -12.49
CA ALA A 104 0.53 9.40 -12.97
C ALA A 104 0.54 9.63 -14.49
N ILE A 105 1.54 10.36 -15.02
CA ILE A 105 1.67 10.62 -16.47
C ILE A 105 1.82 9.32 -17.27
N LEU A 106 2.67 8.40 -16.81
CA LEU A 106 2.87 7.10 -17.46
C LEU A 106 1.62 6.22 -17.43
N PHE A 107 0.74 6.43 -16.44
CA PHE A 107 -0.43 5.61 -16.22
C PHE A 107 -1.64 6.03 -17.08
N ILE A 108 -1.76 7.31 -17.43
CA ILE A 108 -2.84 7.85 -18.29
C ILE A 108 -3.12 7.02 -19.56
N PRO A 109 -2.12 6.62 -20.36
CA PRO A 109 -2.37 5.78 -21.55
C PRO A 109 -2.76 4.34 -21.19
N LEU A 110 -2.32 3.83 -20.04
CA LEU A 110 -2.54 2.46 -19.58
C LEU A 110 -3.95 2.22 -19.01
N SER A 111 -4.61 3.28 -18.55
CA SER A 111 -5.95 3.23 -17.94
C SER A 111 -7.10 3.54 -18.90
N ARG A 112 -6.82 3.67 -20.21
CA ARG A 112 -7.86 3.91 -21.23
C ARG A 112 -8.87 2.74 -21.28
N GLY A 113 -10.12 3.03 -20.92
CA GLY A 113 -11.24 2.09 -21.01
C GLY A 113 -11.55 1.30 -19.72
N THR A 114 -10.85 1.60 -18.62
CA THR A 114 -11.11 0.99 -17.31
C THR A 114 -11.43 2.06 -16.27
N ALA A 115 -12.30 1.73 -15.33
CA ALA A 115 -12.60 2.58 -14.18
C ALA A 115 -11.32 2.82 -13.35
N ALA A 116 -11.06 4.07 -12.98
CA ALA A 116 -9.87 4.42 -12.20
C ALA A 116 -9.87 3.73 -10.84
N VAL A 117 -11.06 3.56 -10.24
CA VAL A 117 -11.25 2.85 -8.98
C VAL A 117 -10.86 1.37 -9.12
N GLU A 118 -11.24 0.71 -10.20
CA GLU A 118 -10.90 -0.70 -10.43
C GLU A 118 -9.39 -0.90 -10.51
N VAL A 119 -8.70 0.00 -11.23
CA VAL A 119 -7.26 -0.10 -11.36
C VAL A 119 -6.55 0.17 -10.04
N ALA A 120 -7.00 1.19 -9.28
CA ALA A 120 -6.45 1.49 -7.96
C ALA A 120 -6.64 0.31 -6.99
N LEU A 121 -7.83 -0.30 -6.98
CA LEU A 121 -8.13 -1.47 -6.14
C LEU A 121 -7.34 -2.71 -6.58
N GLY A 122 -7.11 -2.90 -7.88
CA GLY A 122 -6.27 -3.99 -8.38
C GLY A 122 -4.82 -3.89 -7.90
N VAL A 123 -4.23 -2.70 -7.97
CA VAL A 123 -2.88 -2.45 -7.44
C VAL A 123 -2.84 -2.60 -5.92
N ALA A 124 -3.82 -2.05 -5.20
CA ALA A 124 -3.90 -2.18 -3.75
C ALA A 124 -4.03 -3.64 -3.31
N SER A 125 -4.84 -4.43 -4.02
CA SER A 125 -5.06 -5.86 -3.75
C SER A 125 -3.78 -6.68 -3.82
N MET A 126 -2.90 -6.35 -4.75
CA MET A 126 -1.61 -7.00 -4.88
C MET A 126 -0.72 -6.78 -3.64
N VAL A 127 -0.67 -5.54 -3.15
CA VAL A 127 0.10 -5.18 -1.96
C VAL A 127 -0.51 -5.82 -0.71
N TYR A 128 -1.84 -5.74 -0.56
CA TYR A 128 -2.56 -6.33 0.57
C TYR A 128 -2.45 -7.87 0.60
N GLY A 129 -2.46 -8.54 -0.55
CA GLY A 129 -2.29 -9.99 -0.62
C GLY A 129 -0.95 -10.46 -0.02
N GLY A 130 0.14 -9.76 -0.34
CA GLY A 130 1.46 -10.05 0.22
C GLY A 130 1.57 -9.74 1.71
N LEU A 131 1.08 -8.57 2.15
CA LEU A 131 1.05 -8.18 3.57
C LEU A 131 0.23 -9.16 4.42
N LEU A 132 -0.96 -9.54 3.95
CA LEU A 132 -1.83 -10.49 4.63
C LEU A 132 -1.18 -11.88 4.72
N GLY A 133 -0.56 -12.34 3.64
CA GLY A 133 0.19 -13.60 3.62
C GLY A 133 1.37 -13.61 4.60
N ALA A 134 2.13 -12.52 4.66
CA ALA A 134 3.23 -12.37 5.61
C ALA A 134 2.75 -12.34 7.07
N PHE A 135 1.66 -11.62 7.33
CA PHE A 135 1.05 -11.55 8.66
C PHE A 135 0.57 -12.93 9.13
N PHE A 136 -0.17 -13.66 8.29
CA PHE A 136 -0.59 -15.03 8.63
C PHE A 136 0.62 -15.96 8.83
N LEU A 137 1.67 -15.83 8.01
CA LEU A 137 2.89 -16.63 8.19
C LEU A 137 3.53 -16.37 9.55
N ALA A 138 3.60 -15.11 9.99
CA ALA A 138 4.15 -14.72 11.28
C ALA A 138 3.30 -15.22 12.46
N VAL A 139 1.96 -15.21 12.32
CA VAL A 139 1.04 -15.66 13.37
C VAL A 139 1.00 -17.19 13.49
N ILE A 140 1.01 -17.91 12.37
CA ILE A 140 0.86 -19.38 12.33
C ILE A 140 2.18 -20.10 12.60
N SER A 141 3.31 -19.55 12.14
CA SER A 141 4.59 -20.26 12.20
C SER A 141 5.42 -19.86 13.43
N ARG A 142 5.48 -20.73 14.44
CA ARG A 142 6.47 -20.63 15.55
C ARG A 142 7.94 -20.79 15.12
N ARG A 143 8.19 -21.12 13.85
CA ARG A 143 9.51 -21.38 13.25
C ARG A 143 9.82 -20.46 12.05
N ALA A 144 9.06 -19.40 11.83
CA ALA A 144 9.34 -18.48 10.73
C ALA A 144 10.68 -17.78 10.94
N ASP A 145 11.70 -18.21 10.19
CA ASP A 145 12.98 -17.51 10.10
C ASP A 145 12.82 -16.26 9.23
N GLN A 146 13.57 -15.19 9.53
CA GLN A 146 13.53 -13.92 8.81
C GLN A 146 13.72 -14.13 7.29
N ARG A 147 14.58 -15.08 6.92
CA ARG A 147 14.83 -15.47 5.53
C ARG A 147 13.62 -16.09 4.85
N GLY A 148 12.88 -16.94 5.57
CA GLY A 148 11.65 -17.56 5.06
C GLY A 148 10.55 -16.53 4.81
N ALA A 149 10.40 -15.56 5.71
CA ALA A 149 9.43 -14.47 5.55
C ALA A 149 9.76 -13.57 4.34
N ILE A 150 11.02 -13.17 4.18
CA ILE A 150 11.47 -12.34 3.04
C ILE A 150 11.26 -13.10 1.71
N MET A 151 11.62 -14.38 1.66
CA MET A 151 11.42 -15.22 0.48
C MET A 151 9.92 -15.34 0.14
N GLY A 152 9.07 -15.62 1.13
CA GLY A 152 7.62 -15.73 0.95
C GLY A 152 7.01 -14.46 0.36
N ILE A 153 7.34 -13.30 0.94
CA ILE A 153 6.86 -12.00 0.45
C ILE A 153 7.35 -11.75 -0.98
N THR A 154 8.63 -12.00 -1.26
CA THR A 154 9.22 -11.75 -2.58
C THR A 154 8.57 -12.61 -3.66
N VAL A 155 8.40 -13.91 -3.39
CA VAL A 155 7.77 -14.85 -4.32
C VAL A 155 6.29 -14.55 -4.49
N GLY A 156 5.59 -14.20 -3.42
CA GLY A 156 4.17 -13.80 -3.47
C GLY A 156 3.95 -12.57 -4.32
N ILE A 157 4.72 -11.50 -4.09
CA ILE A 157 4.65 -10.27 -4.88
C ILE A 157 5.00 -10.58 -6.34
N ALA A 158 6.13 -11.24 -6.61
CA ALA A 158 6.57 -11.56 -7.98
C ALA A 158 5.53 -12.39 -8.75
N SER A 159 4.88 -13.35 -8.09
CA SER A 159 3.83 -14.16 -8.71
C SER A 159 2.62 -13.33 -9.10
N VAL A 160 2.17 -12.41 -8.23
CA VAL A 160 1.07 -11.51 -8.56
C VAL A 160 1.46 -10.51 -9.66
N VAL A 161 2.71 -10.00 -9.67
CA VAL A 161 3.23 -9.16 -10.79
C VAL A 161 3.13 -9.94 -12.10
N LEU A 162 3.59 -11.19 -12.10
CA LEU A 162 3.64 -12.02 -13.30
C LEU A 162 2.24 -12.29 -13.84
N ILE A 163 1.28 -12.61 -12.97
CA ILE A 163 -0.13 -12.80 -13.37
C ILE A 163 -0.70 -11.49 -13.93
N TRP A 164 -0.41 -10.35 -13.31
CA TRP A 164 -0.89 -9.05 -13.79
C TRP A 164 -0.30 -8.66 -15.16
N LEU A 165 0.96 -9.01 -15.43
CA LEU A 165 1.63 -8.73 -16.70
C LEU A 165 1.21 -9.67 -17.84
N PHE A 166 1.11 -10.98 -17.55
CA PHE A 166 0.94 -12.01 -18.58
C PHE A 166 -0.49 -12.57 -18.68
N ALA A 167 -1.31 -12.38 -17.65
CA ALA A 167 -2.65 -12.97 -17.56
C ALA A 167 -3.70 -11.99 -16.99
N ARG A 168 -3.57 -10.70 -17.33
CA ARG A 168 -4.45 -9.61 -16.85
C ARG A 168 -5.94 -9.89 -17.03
N THR A 169 -6.32 -10.58 -18.10
CA THR A 169 -7.71 -10.91 -18.44
C THR A 169 -8.21 -12.23 -17.90
N ALA A 170 -7.32 -13.07 -17.33
CA ALA A 170 -7.68 -14.39 -16.85
C ALA A 170 -8.22 -14.40 -15.41
N VAL A 171 -7.90 -13.36 -14.62
CA VAL A 171 -8.18 -13.31 -13.18
C VAL A 171 -8.73 -11.94 -12.80
N ALA A 172 -9.95 -11.91 -12.26
CA ALA A 172 -10.55 -10.68 -11.75
C ALA A 172 -9.75 -10.14 -10.55
N TRP A 173 -9.64 -8.82 -10.45
CA TRP A 173 -8.79 -8.13 -9.47
C TRP A 173 -8.93 -8.60 -8.00
N PRO A 174 -10.10 -9.00 -7.47
CA PRO A 174 -10.21 -9.43 -6.08
C PRO A 174 -9.43 -10.73 -5.78
N TRP A 175 -9.23 -11.57 -6.79
CA TRP A 175 -8.51 -12.84 -6.65
C TRP A 175 -7.01 -12.65 -6.45
N PHE A 176 -6.46 -11.49 -6.82
CA PHE A 176 -5.04 -11.20 -6.59
C PHE A 176 -4.68 -11.24 -5.10
N VAL A 177 -5.59 -10.85 -4.21
CA VAL A 177 -5.38 -10.96 -2.76
C VAL A 177 -5.24 -12.42 -2.34
N LEU A 178 -6.20 -13.26 -2.73
CA LEU A 178 -6.23 -14.68 -2.34
C LEU A 178 -5.02 -15.44 -2.88
N ILE A 179 -4.68 -15.21 -4.16
CA ILE A 179 -3.51 -15.84 -4.79
C ILE A 179 -2.23 -15.35 -4.11
N GLY A 180 -2.07 -14.04 -3.94
CA GLY A 180 -0.90 -13.45 -3.30
C GLY A 180 -0.69 -13.97 -1.87
N THR A 181 -1.75 -14.02 -1.06
CA THR A 181 -1.70 -14.55 0.31
C THR A 181 -1.32 -16.03 0.33
N THR A 182 -1.93 -16.85 -0.54
CA THR A 182 -1.66 -18.29 -0.60
C THR A 182 -0.22 -18.58 -1.02
N VAL A 183 0.26 -17.91 -2.07
CA VAL A 183 1.64 -18.09 -2.55
C VAL A 183 2.65 -17.64 -1.51
N THR A 184 2.40 -16.51 -0.85
CA THR A 184 3.28 -15.99 0.22
C THR A 184 3.39 -16.97 1.37
N LEU A 185 2.27 -17.56 1.80
CA LEU A 185 2.24 -18.57 2.87
C LEU A 185 3.00 -19.84 2.48
N VAL A 186 2.73 -20.39 1.30
CA VAL A 186 3.36 -21.63 0.83
C VAL A 186 4.86 -21.46 0.65
N ALA A 187 5.29 -20.38 -0.01
CA ALA A 187 6.71 -20.10 -0.24
C ALA A 187 7.44 -19.80 1.07
N GLY A 188 6.83 -19.02 1.97
CA GLY A 188 7.43 -18.67 3.25
C GLY A 188 7.53 -19.86 4.23
N TRP A 189 6.56 -20.76 4.21
CA TRP A 189 6.61 -22.00 4.98
C TRP A 189 7.68 -22.96 4.44
N ALA A 190 7.78 -23.11 3.11
CA ALA A 190 8.82 -23.91 2.47
C ALA A 190 10.25 -23.37 2.68
N GLY A 191 10.39 -22.05 2.82
CA GLY A 191 11.67 -21.39 3.11
C GLY A 191 12.10 -21.47 4.58
N SER A 192 11.15 -21.50 5.52
CA SER A 192 11.43 -21.46 6.97
C SER A 192 12.09 -22.73 7.53
N GLY A 193 12.09 -23.85 6.79
CA GLY A 193 12.70 -25.10 7.24
C GLY A 193 14.21 -25.24 6.96
N ARG A 194 14.83 -24.32 6.20
CA ARG A 194 16.22 -24.46 5.72
C ARG A 194 17.24 -23.60 6.48
N GLY A 195 16.79 -22.72 7.38
CA GLY A 195 17.62 -21.74 8.10
C GLY A 195 17.87 -22.05 9.58
N ALA A 196 17.49 -23.21 10.10
CA ALA A 196 17.69 -23.60 11.50
C ALA A 196 19.15 -23.94 11.83
N GLY A 197 20.07 -23.02 11.57
CA GLY A 197 21.51 -23.19 11.73
C GLY A 197 22.30 -21.90 11.99
N SER A 198 21.69 -20.84 12.51
CA SER A 198 22.44 -19.71 13.08
C SER A 198 21.73 -19.18 14.32
N ASP A 199 22.12 -19.74 15.46
CA ASP A 199 21.78 -19.34 16.82
C ASP A 199 22.32 -17.94 17.15
N PRO A 200 21.49 -16.94 17.52
CA PRO A 200 21.97 -15.64 17.99
C PRO A 200 22.34 -15.61 19.49
N SER A 201 22.46 -16.74 20.21
CA SER A 201 22.78 -16.71 21.65
C SER A 201 24.25 -16.39 22.00
N ALA A 202 25.05 -15.80 21.10
CA ALA A 202 26.45 -15.44 21.36
C ALA A 202 26.65 -13.92 21.30
N GLY A 203 26.20 -13.19 22.33
CA GLY A 203 26.41 -11.74 22.36
C GLY A 203 25.83 -10.95 23.53
N VAL A 204 25.67 -11.53 24.72
CA VAL A 204 25.51 -10.71 25.94
C VAL A 204 26.53 -11.19 26.99
N PRO A 205 27.74 -10.63 27.01
CA PRO A 205 28.64 -10.81 28.15
C PRO A 205 28.10 -10.06 29.37
N GLY A 206 27.82 -10.80 30.44
CA GLY A 206 27.99 -10.28 31.80
C GLY A 206 26.75 -9.74 32.51
N ALA A 207 25.74 -10.58 32.75
CA ALA A 207 24.81 -10.36 33.86
C ALA A 207 24.75 -11.63 34.73
N ARG A 208 25.64 -11.71 35.74
CA ARG A 208 25.49 -12.33 37.08
C ARG A 208 26.84 -12.80 37.67
N ALA A 209 27.38 -12.00 38.58
CA ALA A 209 28.15 -12.38 39.78
C ALA A 209 28.41 -11.08 40.56
N GLY A 210 28.05 -10.88 41.83
CA GLY A 210 27.53 -11.79 42.82
C GLY A 210 26.68 -11.04 43.85
N ALA A 211 25.72 -11.76 44.41
CA ALA A 211 25.11 -11.45 45.69
C ALA A 211 25.82 -12.28 46.77
N GLY A 212 26.20 -11.63 47.87
CA GLY A 212 26.38 -12.27 49.17
C GLY A 212 27.81 -12.59 49.63
N SER A 213 28.36 -11.73 50.49
CA SER A 213 29.11 -12.15 51.69
C SER A 213 29.11 -11.01 52.69
N GLY A 214 28.53 -11.24 53.86
CA GLY A 214 28.65 -10.35 55.02
C GLY A 214 29.97 -10.55 55.75
N ALA A 215 30.06 -9.83 56.88
CA ALA A 215 31.02 -9.94 57.97
C ALA A 215 32.46 -9.45 57.69
N ARG A 216 32.74 -8.19 58.03
CA ARG A 216 33.37 -7.76 59.31
C ARG A 216 33.53 -6.24 59.32
#